data_AF-A0A7J2HTI6-F1
#
_entry.id   AF-A0A7J2HTI6-F1
#
_cell.length_a   1.000
_cell.length_b   1.000
_cell.length_c   1.000
_cell.angle_alpha   90.00
_cell.angle_beta   90.00
_cell.angle_gamma   90.00
#
_symmetry.space_group_name_H-M   'P 1'
#
loop_
_entity.id
_entity.type
_entity.pdbx_description
1 polymer ?
#
loop_
_entity_poly.entity_id
_entity_poly.type
_entity_poly.pdbx_seq_one_letter_code
_entity_poly.pdbx_strand_id
1 'polypeptide(L)'
;MSFLGFFRENGVGVRNNVLVLCTVGCAADVARRIVEENPRAKLFAHHQGCCHLPPEIRRLERILANIALNPNIYSVLLVSLGCESVSADRIADEVSGVKEVEVVRILDLGVRAAVERGSEIVRRMLEEAGRARRGEADLSELRLAIKCGGSDFTSGIVSNPVAGRVADRVVAAGGTVIFGETTEVIGAEHILAKRAESEEVSRRLYEFVGRIERRVAEFGVDMREGQPTPGNIRGGITTIEEKSLGAICKAGSSKLAAVVDYGERVDKRGLIFMDTPGREPEALTGFAAGGAQLILFTTGLGVPQGHPIAPVIKISGN
;
A
#
# COMPACT_ATOMS: atom_id res chain seq x y z
N MET A 1 12.56 -21.54 -2.28
CA MET A 1 13.05 -20.54 -3.26
C MET A 1 13.54 -19.36 -2.45
N SER A 2 14.57 -18.63 -2.88
CA SER A 2 15.13 -17.50 -2.12
C SER A 2 15.19 -16.22 -2.93
N PHE A 3 15.38 -15.08 -2.25
CA PHE A 3 15.65 -13.77 -2.85
C PHE A 3 16.68 -12.99 -2.04
N LEU A 4 17.38 -12.05 -2.68
CA LEU A 4 18.34 -11.18 -2.00
C LEU A 4 17.64 -9.97 -1.36
N GLY A 5 17.62 -9.92 -0.04
CA GLY A 5 16.93 -8.89 0.74
C GLY A 5 17.78 -8.30 1.86
N PHE A 6 17.31 -7.17 2.41
CA PHE A 6 17.90 -6.50 3.57
C PHE A 6 17.17 -6.95 4.84
N PHE A 7 17.87 -7.63 5.73
CA PHE A 7 17.31 -8.06 7.01
C PHE A 7 17.10 -6.86 7.93
N ARG A 8 15.91 -6.80 8.52
CA ARG A 8 15.47 -5.79 9.50
C ARG A 8 14.80 -6.53 10.64
N GLU A 9 14.62 -5.86 11.76
CA GLU A 9 13.91 -6.40 12.92
C GLU A 9 12.46 -6.80 12.58
N ASN A 10 11.83 -6.08 11.66
CA ASN A 10 10.44 -6.27 11.30
C ASN A 10 10.21 -6.98 9.95
N GLY A 11 11.22 -7.67 9.44
CA GLY A 11 11.15 -8.50 8.23
C GLY A 11 12.29 -8.23 7.25
N VAL A 12 12.09 -8.61 5.98
CA VAL A 12 13.13 -8.48 4.95
C VAL A 12 12.72 -7.48 3.89
N GLY A 13 13.48 -6.39 3.71
CA GLY A 13 13.24 -5.40 2.65
C GLY A 13 13.82 -5.82 1.29
N VAL A 14 13.12 -5.56 0.18
CA VAL A 14 13.68 -5.70 -1.18
C VAL A 14 14.38 -4.41 -1.65
N ARG A 15 14.12 -3.30 -0.94
CA ARG A 15 14.79 -2.00 -1.04
C ARG A 15 15.37 -1.58 0.31
N ASN A 16 16.16 -0.51 0.29
CA ASN A 16 16.85 0.05 1.44
C ASN A 16 16.75 1.58 1.39
N ASN A 17 15.55 2.09 1.57
CA ASN A 17 15.23 3.50 1.39
C ASN A 17 15.41 4.26 2.70
N VAL A 18 15.94 5.47 2.63
CA VAL A 18 15.74 6.49 3.68
C VAL A 18 14.48 7.28 3.30
N LEU A 19 13.52 7.35 4.20
CA LEU A 19 12.21 7.95 3.95
C LEU A 19 12.14 9.35 4.55
N VAL A 20 11.70 10.32 3.75
CA VAL A 20 11.22 11.62 4.24
C VAL A 20 9.70 11.59 4.13
N LEU A 21 9.01 11.63 5.27
CA LEU A 21 7.55 11.53 5.35
C LEU A 21 7.01 12.80 6.00
N CYS A 22 6.13 13.51 5.31
CA CYS A 22 5.42 14.64 5.93
C CYS A 22 4.13 14.16 6.62
N THR A 23 3.86 14.69 7.81
CA THR A 23 2.67 14.33 8.63
C THR A 23 1.41 15.11 8.24
N VAL A 24 1.57 16.18 7.46
CA VAL A 24 0.49 17.04 6.95
C VAL A 24 0.87 17.62 5.59
N GLY A 25 -0.12 17.91 4.74
CA GLY A 25 0.09 18.50 3.41
C GLY A 25 0.86 19.84 3.44
N CYS A 26 0.67 20.65 4.48
CA CYS A 26 1.37 21.93 4.64
C CYS A 26 2.90 21.79 4.81
N ALA A 27 3.38 20.61 5.24
CA ALA A 27 4.80 20.32 5.39
C ALA A 27 5.44 19.73 4.11
N ALA A 28 4.64 19.45 3.08
CA ALA A 28 5.11 18.75 1.88
C ALA A 28 6.17 19.51 1.09
N ASP A 29 6.13 20.85 1.08
CA ASP A 29 7.14 21.65 0.38
C ASP A 29 8.52 21.56 1.03
N VAL A 30 8.58 21.69 2.36
CA VAL A 30 9.82 21.50 3.13
C VAL A 30 10.37 20.09 2.93
N ALA A 31 9.52 19.08 3.00
CA ALA A 31 9.92 17.69 2.77
C ALA A 31 10.48 17.47 1.34
N ARG A 32 9.88 18.11 0.32
CA ARG A 32 10.37 18.06 -1.06
C ARG A 32 11.76 18.68 -1.19
N ARG A 33 11.98 19.86 -0.62
CA ARG A 33 13.27 20.56 -0.66
C ARG A 33 14.39 19.75 0.00
N ILE A 34 14.09 19.08 1.12
CA ILE A 34 15.03 18.16 1.78
C ILE A 34 15.45 17.01 0.84
N VAL A 35 14.50 16.44 0.09
CA VAL A 35 14.76 15.35 -0.86
C VAL A 35 15.46 15.84 -2.14
N GLU A 36 15.20 17.07 -2.59
CA GLU A 36 15.93 17.70 -3.70
C GLU A 36 17.43 17.86 -3.37
N GLU A 37 17.77 18.21 -2.13
CA GLU A 37 19.15 18.24 -1.63
C GLU A 37 19.74 16.84 -1.40
N ASN A 38 18.89 15.82 -1.28
CA ASN A 38 19.27 14.43 -0.97
C ASN A 38 18.56 13.43 -1.91
N PRO A 39 18.87 13.42 -3.23
CA PRO A 39 18.06 12.74 -4.25
C PRO A 39 18.00 11.20 -4.13
N ARG A 40 18.80 10.60 -3.25
CA ARG A 40 18.75 9.17 -2.92
C ARG A 40 17.65 8.81 -1.92
N ALA A 41 17.16 9.78 -1.14
CA ALA A 41 16.03 9.58 -0.23
C ALA A 41 14.71 9.45 -1.01
N LYS A 42 13.68 8.92 -0.35
CA LYS A 42 12.33 8.78 -0.92
C LYS A 42 11.37 9.70 -0.18
N LEU A 43 10.63 10.50 -0.94
CA LEU A 43 9.56 11.33 -0.41
C LEU A 43 8.26 10.53 -0.34
N PHE A 44 7.62 10.51 0.83
CA PHE A 44 6.20 10.20 0.96
C PHE A 44 5.46 11.48 1.38
N ALA A 45 4.87 12.14 0.39
CA ALA A 45 4.13 13.38 0.59
C ALA A 45 2.67 13.09 0.95
N HIS A 46 2.35 13.07 2.24
CA HIS A 46 0.97 13.11 2.68
C HIS A 46 0.32 14.44 2.24
N HIS A 47 -0.85 14.36 1.61
CA HIS A 47 -1.47 15.50 0.93
C HIS A 47 -2.72 16.05 1.64
N GLN A 48 -3.19 15.39 2.71
CA GLN A 48 -4.37 15.86 3.43
C GLN A 48 -3.99 16.95 4.44
N GLY A 49 -4.96 17.81 4.75
CA GLY A 49 -4.86 18.84 5.78
C GLY A 49 -5.40 18.34 7.13
N CYS A 50 -5.71 19.29 8.01
CA CYS A 50 -6.37 19.01 9.28
C CYS A 50 -7.90 18.85 9.11
N CYS A 51 -8.65 18.85 10.23
CA CYS A 51 -10.12 18.72 10.29
C CYS A 51 -10.68 17.31 10.09
N HIS A 52 -9.84 16.30 10.33
CA HIS A 52 -10.27 14.91 10.42
C HIS A 52 -11.02 14.62 11.73
N LEU A 53 -11.95 13.68 11.70
CA LEU A 53 -12.60 13.18 12.91
C LEU A 53 -11.58 12.39 13.76
N PRO A 54 -11.73 12.33 15.10
CA PRO A 54 -10.76 11.63 15.96
C PRO A 54 -10.45 10.17 15.55
N PRO A 55 -11.41 9.34 15.11
CA PRO A 55 -11.10 8.00 14.58
C PRO A 55 -10.31 8.01 13.27
N GLU A 56 -10.50 9.03 12.42
CA GLU A 56 -9.75 9.19 11.18
C GLU A 56 -8.31 9.62 11.45
N ILE A 57 -8.09 10.50 12.43
CA ILE A 57 -6.75 10.89 12.89
C ILE A 57 -5.97 9.65 13.33
N ARG A 58 -6.54 8.80 14.20
CA ARG A 58 -5.90 7.56 14.63
C ARG A 58 -5.60 6.60 13.48
N ARG A 59 -6.53 6.50 12.52
CA ARG A 59 -6.33 5.70 11.30
C ARG A 59 -5.17 6.24 10.47
N LEU A 60 -5.10 7.56 10.30
CA LEU A 60 -4.05 8.22 9.53
C LEU A 60 -2.69 8.05 10.20
N GLU A 61 -2.58 8.27 11.51
CA GLU A 61 -1.37 8.05 12.30
C GLU A 61 -0.85 6.63 12.13
N ARG A 62 -1.73 5.62 12.31
CA ARG A 62 -1.40 4.21 12.10
C ARG A 62 -0.90 3.94 10.69
N ILE A 63 -1.53 4.50 9.66
CA ILE A 63 -1.12 4.30 8.26
C ILE A 63 0.26 4.91 8.02
N LEU A 64 0.52 6.13 8.50
CA LEU A 64 1.81 6.79 8.34
C LEU A 64 2.93 6.04 9.09
N ALA A 65 2.66 5.57 10.31
CA ALA A 65 3.55 4.71 11.07
C ALA A 65 3.82 3.39 10.34
N ASN A 66 2.78 2.75 9.79
CA ASN A 66 2.91 1.51 9.02
C ASN A 66 3.71 1.70 7.72
N ILE A 67 3.59 2.84 7.04
CA ILE A 67 4.44 3.19 5.88
C ILE A 67 5.90 3.32 6.32
N ALA A 68 6.17 4.04 7.41
CA ALA A 68 7.50 4.18 8.00
C ALA A 68 8.08 2.81 8.44
N LEU A 69 7.24 1.93 8.97
CA LEU A 69 7.58 0.58 9.37
C LEU A 69 7.72 -0.39 8.19
N ASN A 70 7.39 -0.05 6.95
CA ASN A 70 7.57 -0.98 5.83
C ASN A 70 9.02 -1.52 5.75
N PRO A 71 9.27 -2.83 5.54
CA PRO A 71 10.62 -3.40 5.52
C PRO A 71 11.56 -2.80 4.45
N ASN A 72 11.04 -2.16 3.42
CA ASN A 72 11.84 -1.42 2.43
C ASN A 72 12.46 -0.13 2.96
N ILE A 73 12.07 0.31 4.15
CA ILE A 73 12.54 1.54 4.79
C ILE A 73 13.60 1.20 5.84
N TYR A 74 14.77 1.83 5.72
CA TYR A 74 15.88 1.74 6.66
C TYR A 74 15.68 2.66 7.86
N SER A 75 15.45 3.95 7.60
CA SER A 75 15.26 4.99 8.59
C SER A 75 14.34 6.09 8.05
N VAL A 76 13.82 6.93 8.94
CA VAL A 76 12.73 7.86 8.64
C VAL A 76 13.02 9.24 9.22
N LEU A 77 12.87 10.27 8.39
CA LEU A 77 12.68 11.64 8.83
C LEU A 77 11.21 12.00 8.72
N LEU A 78 10.57 12.30 9.86
CA LEU A 78 9.24 12.89 9.91
C LEU A 78 9.35 14.41 9.81
N VAL A 79 8.63 15.00 8.85
CA VAL A 79 8.55 16.45 8.64
C VAL A 79 7.16 16.92 9.07
N SER A 80 7.11 17.57 10.22
CA SER A 80 5.90 18.09 10.85
C SER A 80 5.80 19.60 10.64
N LEU A 81 4.58 20.10 10.44
CA LEU A 81 4.38 21.55 10.50
C LEU A 81 4.54 22.03 11.95
N GLY A 82 3.90 21.34 12.89
CA GLY A 82 3.94 21.59 14.33
C GLY A 82 2.57 21.98 14.92
N CYS A 83 1.52 22.07 14.09
CA CYS A 83 0.17 22.43 14.53
C CYS A 83 -0.93 21.47 14.04
N GLU A 84 -0.56 20.42 13.29
CA GLU A 84 -1.50 19.44 12.79
C GLU A 84 -2.09 18.55 13.89
N SER A 85 -3.26 17.98 13.63
CA SER A 85 -3.92 17.06 14.57
C SER A 85 -3.25 15.67 14.62
N VAL A 86 -2.54 15.30 13.55
CA VAL A 86 -1.70 14.09 13.47
C VAL A 86 -0.44 14.32 14.29
N SER A 87 -0.21 13.51 15.31
CA SER A 87 0.97 13.65 16.15
C SER A 87 2.19 12.97 15.54
N ALA A 88 3.18 13.77 15.15
CA ALA A 88 4.48 13.27 14.74
C ALA A 88 5.16 12.47 15.86
N ASP A 89 4.96 12.85 17.14
CA ASP A 89 5.48 12.12 18.30
C ASP A 89 4.89 10.71 18.40
N ARG A 90 3.56 10.57 18.31
CA ARG A 90 2.93 9.24 18.33
C ARG A 90 3.46 8.33 17.21
N ILE A 91 3.63 8.89 16.02
CA ILE A 91 4.21 8.14 14.89
C ILE A 91 5.68 7.78 15.17
N ALA A 92 6.48 8.71 15.72
CA ALA A 92 7.87 8.46 16.06
C ALA A 92 8.01 7.39 17.15
N ASP A 93 7.16 7.43 18.18
CA ASP A 93 7.15 6.46 19.27
C ASP A 93 6.89 5.03 18.74
N GLU A 94 5.93 4.87 17.83
CA GLU A 94 5.65 3.58 17.19
C GLU A 94 6.81 3.08 16.31
N VAL A 95 7.53 3.98 15.63
CA VAL A 95 8.60 3.62 14.69
C VAL A 95 9.93 3.37 15.40
N SER A 96 10.24 4.14 16.44
CA SER A 96 11.53 4.16 17.14
C SER A 96 11.88 2.83 17.81
N GLY A 97 10.88 2.01 18.14
CA GLY A 97 11.08 0.66 18.67
C GLY A 97 11.63 -0.36 17.65
N VAL A 98 11.72 0.01 16.36
CA VAL A 98 12.10 -0.93 15.28
C VAL A 98 13.20 -0.38 14.39
N LYS A 99 13.21 0.94 14.15
CA LYS A 99 14.21 1.60 13.31
C LYS A 99 14.38 3.05 13.70
N GLU A 100 15.50 3.62 13.25
CA GLU A 100 15.79 5.02 13.48
C GLU A 100 14.74 5.94 12.86
N VAL A 101 14.23 6.87 13.68
CA VAL A 101 13.30 7.92 13.30
C VAL A 101 13.67 9.23 13.97
N GLU A 102 13.58 10.32 13.21
CA GLU A 102 13.84 11.68 13.67
C GLU A 102 12.67 12.58 13.27
N VAL A 103 12.46 13.68 14.00
CA VAL A 103 11.36 14.63 13.75
C VAL A 103 11.91 16.04 13.55
N VAL A 104 11.52 16.68 12.45
CA VAL A 104 11.75 18.11 12.20
C VAL A 104 10.40 18.83 12.23
N ARG A 105 10.30 19.86 13.08
CA ARG A 105 9.11 20.71 13.22
C ARG A 105 9.35 22.08 12.59
N ILE A 106 8.55 22.41 11.59
CA ILE A 106 8.74 23.63 10.79
C ILE A 106 8.45 24.89 11.61
N LEU A 107 7.41 24.90 12.44
CA LEU A 107 7.04 26.10 13.23
C LEU A 107 8.04 26.41 14.35
N ASP A 108 8.75 25.40 14.87
CA ASP A 108 9.75 25.58 15.92
C ASP A 108 11.06 26.17 15.37
N LEU A 109 11.43 25.81 14.14
CA LEU A 109 12.72 26.17 13.53
C LEU A 109 12.61 27.29 12.49
N GLY A 110 11.45 27.44 11.84
CA GLY A 110 11.30 28.18 10.59
C GLY A 110 11.71 27.36 9.36
N VAL A 111 11.17 27.73 8.20
CA VAL A 111 11.29 26.95 6.95
C VAL A 111 12.74 26.69 6.53
N ARG A 112 13.60 27.71 6.54
CA ARG A 112 15.01 27.57 6.09
C ARG A 112 15.78 26.61 6.99
N ALA A 113 15.74 26.83 8.30
CA ALA A 113 16.43 25.99 9.26
C ALA A 113 15.87 24.56 9.31
N ALA A 114 14.57 24.37 9.08
CA ALA A 114 13.96 23.06 8.96
C ALA A 114 14.49 22.26 7.75
N VAL A 115 14.68 22.91 6.59
CA VAL A 115 15.29 22.28 5.41
C VAL A 115 16.74 21.90 5.71
N GLU A 116 17.55 22.85 6.21
CA GLU A 116 18.97 22.61 6.54
C GLU A 116 19.12 21.45 7.52
N ARG A 117 18.38 21.48 8.64
CA ARG A 117 18.41 20.43 9.66
C ARG A 117 17.92 19.09 9.14
N GLY A 118 16.83 19.08 8.38
CA GLY A 118 16.29 17.87 7.76
C GLY A 118 17.28 17.24 6.77
N SER A 119 17.94 18.07 5.95
CA SER A 119 18.95 17.62 4.99
C SER A 119 20.19 17.02 5.65
N GLU A 120 20.64 17.59 6.77
CA GLU A 120 21.74 17.01 7.56
C GLU A 120 21.39 15.62 8.11
N ILE A 121 20.19 15.47 8.70
CA ILE A 121 19.72 14.20 9.23
C ILE A 121 19.63 13.15 8.12
N VAL A 122 19.01 13.50 6.99
CA VAL A 122 18.84 12.57 5.85
C VAL A 122 20.19 12.16 5.27
N ARG A 123 21.16 13.07 5.19
CA ARG A 123 22.52 12.74 4.72
C ARG A 123 23.18 11.68 5.60
N ARG A 124 23.13 11.84 6.92
CA ARG A 124 23.64 10.85 7.88
C ARG A 124 22.94 9.50 7.71
N MET A 125 21.62 9.51 7.67
CA MET A 125 20.81 8.29 7.45
C MET A 125 21.18 7.57 6.14
N LEU A 126 21.44 8.31 5.06
CA LEU A 126 21.84 7.74 3.76
C LEU A 126 23.23 7.09 3.81
N GLU A 127 24.18 7.68 4.53
CA GLU A 127 25.51 7.11 4.74
C GLU A 127 25.44 5.79 5.52
N GLU A 128 24.65 5.76 6.59
CA GLU A 128 24.42 4.56 7.40
C GLU A 128 23.71 3.47 6.59
N ALA A 129 22.63 3.83 5.87
CA ALA A 129 21.91 2.90 5.00
C ALA A 129 22.84 2.28 3.94
N GLY A 130 23.83 3.01 3.43
CA GLY A 130 24.81 2.52 2.45
C GLY A 130 25.71 1.37 2.95
N ARG A 131 25.78 1.16 4.27
CA ARG A 131 26.55 0.06 4.88
C ARG A 131 25.79 -1.26 4.89
N ALA A 132 24.46 -1.23 4.77
CA ALA A 132 23.66 -2.44 4.73
C ALA A 132 24.04 -3.33 3.52
N ARG A 133 24.01 -4.65 3.72
CA ARG A 133 24.25 -5.65 2.67
C ARG A 133 23.01 -6.54 2.54
N ARG A 134 22.78 -7.03 1.32
CA ARG A 134 21.73 -8.01 1.08
C ARG A 134 22.23 -9.39 1.50
N GLY A 135 21.35 -10.20 2.06
CA GLY A 135 21.56 -11.64 2.27
C GLY A 135 20.46 -12.44 1.58
N GLU A 136 20.64 -13.75 1.48
CA GLU A 136 19.61 -14.65 0.97
C GLU A 136 18.51 -14.83 2.02
N ALA A 137 17.28 -14.48 1.65
CA ALA A 137 16.07 -14.71 2.44
C ALA A 137 15.18 -15.72 1.73
N ASP A 138 14.46 -16.54 2.50
CA ASP A 138 13.47 -17.45 1.93
C ASP A 138 12.28 -16.68 1.35
N LEU A 139 11.66 -17.20 0.30
CA LEU A 139 10.49 -16.61 -0.33
C LEU A 139 9.30 -16.49 0.65
N SER A 140 9.28 -17.25 1.75
CA SER A 140 8.35 -17.06 2.85
C SER A 140 8.38 -15.65 3.42
N GLU A 141 9.52 -14.95 3.41
CA GLU A 141 9.61 -13.59 3.93
C GLU A 141 9.03 -12.52 3.00
N LEU A 142 8.58 -12.91 1.80
CA LEU A 142 7.99 -12.00 0.83
C LEU A 142 6.50 -11.76 1.12
N ARG A 143 6.14 -10.48 1.26
CA ARG A 143 4.79 -9.92 1.21
C ARG A 143 4.63 -9.20 -0.13
N LEU A 144 3.95 -9.85 -1.06
CA LEU A 144 3.62 -9.32 -2.38
C LEU A 144 2.23 -8.69 -2.34
N ALA A 145 2.04 -7.54 -2.98
CA ALA A 145 0.70 -7.01 -3.23
C ALA A 145 0.35 -7.07 -4.71
N ILE A 146 -0.95 -7.12 -5.03
CA ILE A 146 -1.45 -7.16 -6.41
C ILE A 146 -2.59 -6.16 -6.57
N LYS A 147 -2.47 -5.29 -7.59
CA LYS A 147 -3.45 -4.27 -7.99
C LYS A 147 -3.71 -4.37 -9.50
N CYS A 148 -4.94 -4.16 -9.97
CA CYS A 148 -5.15 -3.83 -11.38
C CYS A 148 -5.35 -2.32 -11.57
N GLY A 149 -5.03 -1.79 -12.75
CA GLY A 149 -5.32 -0.40 -13.08
C GLY A 149 -5.42 -0.19 -14.58
N GLY A 150 -6.35 0.65 -15.01
CA GLY A 150 -6.70 0.77 -16.44
C GLY A 150 -6.97 -0.60 -17.08
N SER A 151 -7.82 -1.41 -16.46
CA SER A 151 -8.19 -2.74 -16.97
C SER A 151 -8.86 -2.66 -18.35
N ASP A 152 -8.57 -3.64 -19.19
CA ASP A 152 -9.15 -3.89 -20.51
C ASP A 152 -9.66 -5.35 -20.59
N PHE A 153 -10.18 -5.76 -21.75
CA PHE A 153 -10.68 -7.11 -21.98
C PHE A 153 -9.59 -8.20 -21.82
N THR A 154 -8.31 -7.88 -22.04
CA THR A 154 -7.21 -8.85 -21.85
C THR A 154 -6.89 -9.08 -20.38
N SER A 155 -7.27 -8.15 -19.50
CA SER A 155 -6.88 -8.15 -18.10
C SER A 155 -7.39 -9.39 -17.36
N GLY A 156 -8.66 -9.75 -17.54
CA GLY A 156 -9.26 -10.95 -16.93
C GLY A 156 -8.80 -12.29 -17.55
N ILE A 157 -8.20 -12.26 -18.74
CA ILE A 157 -7.84 -13.44 -19.54
C ILE A 157 -6.35 -13.76 -19.42
N VAL A 158 -5.49 -12.73 -19.30
CA VAL A 158 -4.03 -12.87 -19.35
C VAL A 158 -3.37 -12.32 -18.08
N SER A 159 -3.38 -11.00 -17.87
CA SER A 159 -2.54 -10.37 -16.85
C SER A 159 -2.97 -10.73 -15.42
N ASN A 160 -4.27 -10.75 -15.12
CA ASN A 160 -4.77 -11.14 -13.81
C ASN A 160 -4.57 -12.65 -13.54
N PRO A 161 -4.86 -13.58 -14.48
CA PRO A 161 -4.49 -14.99 -14.31
C PRO A 161 -2.99 -15.22 -14.09
N VAL A 162 -2.10 -14.53 -14.81
CA VAL A 162 -0.65 -14.60 -14.58
C VAL A 162 -0.30 -14.14 -13.16
N ALA A 163 -0.84 -13.00 -12.72
CA ALA A 163 -0.65 -12.52 -11.35
C ALA A 163 -1.17 -13.53 -10.31
N GLY A 164 -2.31 -14.18 -10.58
CA GLY A 164 -2.87 -15.25 -9.74
C GLY A 164 -1.96 -16.48 -9.64
N ARG A 165 -1.29 -16.88 -10.72
CA ARG A 165 -0.31 -17.98 -10.68
C ARG A 165 0.95 -17.59 -9.89
N VAL A 166 1.37 -16.33 -9.96
CA VAL A 166 2.44 -15.82 -9.08
C VAL A 166 1.98 -15.83 -7.63
N ALA A 167 0.74 -15.41 -7.35
CA ALA A 167 0.17 -15.42 -6.01
C ALA A 167 0.20 -16.82 -5.39
N ASP A 168 -0.30 -17.82 -6.12
CA ASP A 168 -0.32 -19.21 -5.65
C ASP A 168 1.09 -19.75 -5.37
N ARG A 169 2.09 -19.39 -6.19
CA ARG A 169 3.49 -19.80 -5.97
C ARG A 169 4.09 -19.16 -4.72
N VAL A 170 3.82 -17.88 -4.46
CA VAL A 170 4.30 -17.18 -3.26
C VAL A 170 3.64 -17.75 -2.01
N VAL A 171 2.31 -17.97 -2.04
CA VAL A 171 1.58 -18.56 -0.92
C VAL A 171 2.04 -20.00 -0.65
N ALA A 172 2.25 -20.82 -1.70
CA ALA A 172 2.76 -22.18 -1.55
C ALA A 172 4.18 -22.23 -0.96
N ALA A 173 4.97 -21.18 -1.14
CA ALA A 173 6.29 -21.02 -0.51
C ALA A 173 6.23 -20.42 0.92
N GLY A 174 5.04 -20.25 1.51
CA GLY A 174 4.87 -19.70 2.86
C GLY A 174 4.90 -18.16 2.92
N GLY A 175 4.90 -17.50 1.76
CA GLY A 175 4.83 -16.04 1.66
C GLY A 175 3.41 -15.50 1.87
N THR A 176 3.29 -14.18 1.76
CA THR A 176 2.01 -13.48 1.88
C THR A 176 1.70 -12.76 0.58
N VAL A 177 0.45 -12.85 0.13
CA VAL A 177 -0.07 -12.09 -1.00
C VAL A 177 -1.23 -11.24 -0.53
N ILE A 178 -1.16 -9.94 -0.77
CA ILE A 178 -2.20 -8.96 -0.43
C ILE A 178 -2.88 -8.50 -1.72
N PHE A 179 -4.20 -8.58 -1.79
CA PHE A 179 -4.98 -7.94 -2.85
C PHE A 179 -6.18 -7.22 -2.21
N GLY A 180 -6.89 -6.39 -2.98
CA GLY A 180 -7.99 -5.60 -2.44
C GLY A 180 -8.96 -5.19 -3.53
N GLU A 181 -9.35 -3.92 -3.53
CA GLU A 181 -10.31 -3.30 -4.45
C GLU A 181 -11.74 -3.78 -4.19
N THR A 182 -12.29 -3.46 -3.01
CA THR A 182 -13.61 -3.93 -2.55
C THR A 182 -14.74 -3.64 -3.55
N THR A 183 -14.69 -2.50 -4.23
CA THR A 183 -15.65 -2.15 -5.28
C THR A 183 -15.55 -3.04 -6.52
N GLU A 184 -14.38 -3.64 -6.77
CA GLU A 184 -14.11 -4.49 -7.93
C GLU A 184 -14.33 -5.98 -7.64
N VAL A 185 -14.82 -6.36 -6.46
CA VAL A 185 -15.27 -7.73 -6.18
C VAL A 185 -16.79 -7.87 -6.09
N ILE A 186 -17.53 -6.76 -6.19
CA ILE A 186 -19.01 -6.74 -6.13
C ILE A 186 -19.59 -7.62 -7.25
N GLY A 187 -20.44 -8.57 -6.88
CA GLY A 187 -21.01 -9.58 -7.77
C GLY A 187 -20.16 -10.86 -7.89
N ALA A 188 -18.91 -10.86 -7.41
CA ALA A 188 -18.02 -12.02 -7.43
C ALA A 188 -17.48 -12.39 -6.03
N GLU A 189 -17.82 -11.65 -4.98
CA GLU A 189 -17.34 -11.83 -3.61
C GLU A 189 -17.70 -13.21 -3.05
N HIS A 190 -18.84 -13.77 -3.47
CA HIS A 190 -19.28 -15.11 -3.09
C HIS A 190 -18.33 -16.22 -3.54
N ILE A 191 -17.57 -16.01 -4.64
CA ILE A 191 -16.55 -16.95 -5.11
C ILE A 191 -15.34 -16.91 -4.18
N LEU A 192 -14.90 -15.72 -3.77
CA LEU A 192 -13.81 -15.56 -2.80
C LEU A 192 -14.20 -16.09 -1.42
N ALA A 193 -15.41 -15.80 -0.97
CA ALA A 193 -15.96 -16.23 0.31
C ALA A 193 -16.00 -17.77 0.44
N LYS A 194 -16.34 -18.49 -0.63
CA LYS A 194 -16.27 -19.97 -0.67
C LYS A 194 -14.86 -20.53 -0.47
N ARG A 195 -13.81 -19.73 -0.71
CA ARG A 195 -12.41 -20.11 -0.49
C ARG A 195 -11.85 -19.61 0.84
N ALA A 196 -12.67 -18.96 1.67
CA ALA A 196 -12.25 -18.48 2.97
C ALA A 196 -11.80 -19.65 3.85
N GLU A 197 -10.73 -19.43 4.61
CA GLU A 197 -10.22 -20.41 5.56
C GLU A 197 -11.20 -20.68 6.72
N SER A 198 -12.03 -19.69 7.06
CA SER A 198 -13.07 -19.79 8.09
C SER A 198 -14.32 -18.99 7.74
N GLU A 199 -15.43 -19.28 8.42
CA GLU A 199 -16.68 -18.51 8.31
C GLU A 199 -16.49 -17.05 8.74
N GLU A 200 -15.60 -16.77 9.69
CA GLU A 200 -15.27 -15.41 10.11
C GLU A 200 -14.64 -14.60 8.99
N VAL A 201 -13.66 -15.19 8.29
CA VAL A 201 -13.00 -14.56 7.13
C VAL A 201 -14.00 -14.31 6.00
N SER A 202 -14.87 -15.28 5.72
CA SER A 202 -15.95 -15.16 4.74
C SER A 202 -16.91 -14.02 5.09
N ARG A 203 -17.41 -13.99 6.34
CA ARG A 203 -18.33 -12.95 6.84
C ARG A 203 -17.70 -11.56 6.78
N ARG A 204 -16.43 -11.42 7.15
CA ARG A 204 -15.74 -10.13 7.10
C ARG A 204 -15.60 -9.60 5.67
N LEU A 205 -15.40 -10.45 4.67
CA LEU A 205 -15.43 -10.04 3.26
C LEU A 205 -16.80 -9.45 2.87
N TYR A 206 -17.89 -10.14 3.20
CA TYR A 206 -19.25 -9.65 2.93
C TYR A 206 -19.56 -8.37 3.70
N GLU A 207 -19.07 -8.21 4.93
CA GLU A 207 -19.23 -6.99 5.72
C GLU A 207 -18.59 -5.77 5.02
N PHE A 208 -17.43 -5.93 4.37
CA PHE A 208 -16.78 -4.87 3.61
C PHE A 208 -17.55 -4.51 2.34
N VAL A 209 -17.98 -5.51 1.56
CA VAL A 209 -18.82 -5.29 0.37
C VAL A 209 -20.12 -4.57 0.75
N GLY A 210 -20.86 -5.12 1.73
CA GLY A 210 -22.12 -4.54 2.17
C GLY A 210 -21.97 -3.16 2.80
N ARG A 211 -20.82 -2.83 3.40
CA ARG A 211 -20.54 -1.48 3.92
C ARG A 211 -20.46 -0.45 2.79
N ILE A 212 -19.80 -0.80 1.69
CA ILE A 212 -19.72 0.08 0.52
C ILE A 212 -21.11 0.20 -0.13
N GLU A 213 -21.82 -0.90 -0.34
CA GLU A 213 -23.16 -0.85 -0.94
C GLU A 213 -24.14 -0.01 -0.11
N ARG A 214 -24.17 -0.18 1.22
CA ARG A 214 -25.00 0.65 2.12
C ARG A 214 -24.63 2.13 2.02
N ARG A 215 -23.33 2.45 2.06
CA ARG A 215 -22.86 3.84 1.98
C ARG A 215 -23.29 4.50 0.67
N VAL A 216 -23.23 3.78 -0.44
CA VAL A 216 -23.60 4.33 -1.75
C VAL A 216 -25.12 4.46 -1.88
N ALA A 217 -25.88 3.50 -1.34
CA ALA A 217 -27.35 3.55 -1.28
C ALA A 217 -27.89 4.74 -0.47
N GLU A 218 -27.18 5.19 0.58
CA GLU A 218 -27.54 6.41 1.34
C GLU A 218 -27.57 7.68 0.48
N PHE A 219 -26.85 7.70 -0.65
CA PHE A 219 -26.88 8.80 -1.62
C PHE A 219 -27.89 8.56 -2.76
N GLY A 220 -28.68 7.48 -2.71
CA GLY A 220 -29.65 7.14 -3.74
C GLY A 220 -29.04 6.68 -5.06
N VAL A 221 -27.78 6.21 -5.04
CA VAL A 221 -27.06 5.72 -6.23
C VAL A 221 -26.60 4.28 -6.03
N ASP A 222 -26.21 3.60 -7.12
CA ASP A 222 -25.63 2.26 -7.08
C ASP A 222 -24.14 2.32 -7.48
N MET A 223 -23.30 1.62 -6.72
CA MET A 223 -21.87 1.51 -7.03
C MET A 223 -21.62 0.88 -8.41
N ARG A 224 -22.56 0.06 -8.91
CA ARG A 224 -22.54 -0.55 -10.24
C ARG A 224 -22.63 0.48 -11.38
N GLU A 225 -23.05 1.71 -11.10
CA GLU A 225 -22.98 2.81 -12.08
C GLU A 225 -21.59 3.45 -12.12
N GLY A 226 -20.83 3.37 -11.01
CA GLY A 226 -19.47 3.90 -10.91
C GLY A 226 -18.37 2.93 -11.37
N GLN A 227 -18.71 1.66 -11.57
CA GLN A 227 -17.82 0.61 -12.05
C GLN A 227 -18.55 -0.32 -13.03
N PRO A 228 -17.97 -0.66 -14.20
CA PRO A 228 -16.63 -0.32 -14.67
C PRO A 228 -16.46 1.18 -14.99
N THR A 229 -15.24 1.71 -14.82
CA THR A 229 -14.96 3.12 -15.15
C THR A 229 -15.03 3.36 -16.67
N PRO A 230 -15.21 4.61 -17.16
CA PRO A 230 -15.25 4.89 -18.60
C PRO A 230 -14.03 4.39 -19.38
N GLY A 231 -12.84 4.35 -18.76
CA GLY A 231 -11.64 3.77 -19.36
C GLY A 231 -11.73 2.26 -19.54
N ASN A 232 -12.35 1.55 -18.59
CA ASN A 232 -12.57 0.10 -18.67
C ASN A 232 -13.57 -0.27 -19.77
N ILE A 233 -14.66 0.51 -19.89
CA ILE A 233 -15.68 0.30 -20.92
C ILE A 233 -15.06 0.48 -22.31
N ARG A 234 -14.27 1.54 -22.51
CA ARG A 234 -13.50 1.71 -23.77
C ARG A 234 -12.49 0.59 -24.00
N GLY A 235 -11.95 0.02 -22.91
CA GLY A 235 -11.09 -1.16 -22.94
C GLY A 235 -11.83 -2.48 -23.16
N GLY A 236 -13.14 -2.48 -23.38
CA GLY A 236 -13.92 -3.66 -23.76
C GLY A 236 -14.60 -4.42 -22.62
N ILE A 237 -14.64 -3.88 -21.40
CA ILE A 237 -15.34 -4.49 -20.26
C ILE A 237 -16.78 -3.97 -20.19
N THR A 238 -17.78 -4.86 -20.14
CA THR A 238 -19.20 -4.50 -20.31
C THR A 238 -19.98 -4.35 -19.01
N THR A 239 -19.70 -5.18 -18.00
CA THR A 239 -20.44 -5.21 -16.72
C THR A 239 -19.51 -5.24 -15.52
N ILE A 240 -20.04 -4.90 -14.34
CA ILE A 240 -19.29 -5.01 -13.09
C ILE A 240 -19.01 -6.48 -12.76
N GLU A 241 -19.94 -7.39 -13.02
CA GLU A 241 -19.77 -8.81 -12.79
C GLU A 241 -18.63 -9.38 -13.65
N GLU A 242 -18.58 -9.01 -14.94
CA GLU A 242 -17.48 -9.37 -15.84
C GLU A 242 -16.14 -8.84 -15.32
N LYS A 243 -16.10 -7.57 -14.92
CA LYS A 243 -14.91 -6.95 -14.34
C LYS A 243 -14.46 -7.69 -13.09
N SER A 244 -15.40 -8.00 -12.20
CA SER A 244 -15.14 -8.62 -10.91
C SER A 244 -14.66 -10.06 -11.06
N LEU A 245 -15.23 -10.84 -11.97
CA LEU A 245 -14.73 -12.17 -12.32
C LEU A 245 -13.27 -12.10 -12.80
N GLY A 246 -12.93 -11.14 -13.65
CA GLY A 246 -11.55 -10.90 -14.06
C GLY A 246 -10.65 -10.41 -12.91
N ALA A 247 -11.17 -9.58 -12.01
CA ALA A 247 -10.42 -8.99 -10.92
C ALA A 247 -10.03 -10.01 -9.83
N ILE A 248 -10.92 -10.98 -9.54
CA ILE A 248 -10.64 -12.03 -8.54
C ILE A 248 -9.61 -13.06 -9.04
N CYS A 249 -9.36 -13.16 -10.34
CA CYS A 249 -8.30 -14.00 -10.90
C CYS A 249 -6.90 -13.62 -10.37
N LYS A 250 -6.70 -12.36 -9.97
CA LYS A 250 -5.46 -11.87 -9.33
C LYS A 250 -5.13 -12.62 -8.04
N ALA A 251 -6.16 -13.15 -7.37
CA ALA A 251 -6.05 -13.86 -6.11
C ALA A 251 -5.68 -15.35 -6.29
N GLY A 252 -5.45 -15.81 -7.52
CA GLY A 252 -5.11 -17.22 -7.80
C GLY A 252 -6.19 -18.18 -7.32
N SER A 253 -5.77 -19.35 -6.83
CA SER A 253 -6.63 -20.43 -6.33
C SER A 253 -6.47 -20.72 -4.84
N SER A 254 -5.50 -20.08 -4.19
CA SER A 254 -5.22 -20.23 -2.75
C SER A 254 -6.41 -19.84 -1.86
N LYS A 255 -6.50 -20.48 -0.68
CA LYS A 255 -7.50 -20.13 0.34
C LYS A 255 -7.29 -18.71 0.83
N LEU A 256 -8.38 -17.97 1.00
CA LEU A 256 -8.36 -16.63 1.59
C LEU A 256 -8.14 -16.78 3.10
N ALA A 257 -6.98 -16.38 3.59
CA ALA A 257 -6.53 -16.60 4.96
C ALA A 257 -6.97 -15.47 5.92
N ALA A 258 -7.07 -14.23 5.44
CA ALA A 258 -7.61 -13.12 6.23
C ALA A 258 -8.24 -12.04 5.37
N VAL A 259 -9.07 -11.22 6.03
CA VAL A 259 -9.62 -9.97 5.50
C VAL A 259 -9.29 -8.87 6.51
N VAL A 260 -8.61 -7.80 6.08
CA VAL A 260 -8.06 -6.75 6.98
C VAL A 260 -8.51 -5.36 6.56
N ASP A 261 -8.54 -4.42 7.50
CA ASP A 261 -8.92 -3.04 7.21
C ASP A 261 -7.83 -2.30 6.41
N TYR A 262 -8.22 -1.18 5.78
CA TYR A 262 -7.31 -0.35 5.01
C TYR A 262 -6.05 0.06 5.79
N GLY A 263 -4.88 -0.30 5.25
CA GLY A 263 -3.57 0.04 5.79
C GLY A 263 -3.25 -0.59 7.15
N GLU A 264 -4.01 -1.61 7.55
CA GLU A 264 -3.65 -2.48 8.67
C GLU A 264 -2.41 -3.32 8.32
N ARG A 265 -1.52 -3.53 9.29
CA ARG A 265 -0.32 -4.32 9.11
C ARG A 265 -0.69 -5.79 8.91
N VAL A 266 -0.08 -6.45 7.92
CA VAL A 266 -0.39 -7.84 7.60
C VAL A 266 0.65 -8.79 8.21
N ASP A 267 0.27 -9.42 9.32
CA ASP A 267 1.10 -10.40 10.02
C ASP A 267 0.76 -11.85 9.67
N LYS A 268 -0.48 -12.12 9.21
CA LYS A 268 -0.90 -13.46 8.78
C LYS A 268 -0.29 -13.81 7.41
N ARG A 269 0.21 -15.04 7.27
CA ARG A 269 0.74 -15.60 6.02
C ARG A 269 -0.38 -16.15 5.14
N GLY A 270 -0.14 -16.23 3.83
CA GLY A 270 -1.12 -16.70 2.84
C GLY A 270 -1.76 -15.58 2.02
N LEU A 271 -2.93 -15.85 1.44
CA LEU A 271 -3.67 -14.89 0.62
C LEU A 271 -4.56 -14.01 1.51
N ILE A 272 -4.36 -12.71 1.46
CA ILE A 272 -5.00 -11.70 2.31
C ILE A 272 -5.78 -10.72 1.45
N PHE A 273 -7.02 -10.44 1.82
CA PHE A 273 -7.81 -9.35 1.25
C PHE A 273 -7.72 -8.11 2.15
N MET A 274 -7.35 -6.95 1.60
CA MET A 274 -7.38 -5.67 2.31
C MET A 274 -8.52 -4.82 1.75
N ASP A 275 -9.31 -4.19 2.63
CA ASP A 275 -10.37 -3.25 2.25
C ASP A 275 -9.79 -1.97 1.64
N THR A 276 -9.44 -2.02 0.36
CA THR A 276 -8.93 -0.86 -0.38
C THR A 276 -9.96 -0.35 -1.38
N PRO A 277 -9.99 0.96 -1.68
CA PRO A 277 -10.71 1.46 -2.83
C PRO A 277 -10.10 0.92 -4.14
N GLY A 278 -10.84 1.01 -5.25
CA GLY A 278 -10.30 0.76 -6.60
C GLY A 278 -9.32 1.84 -7.10
N ARG A 279 -9.28 3.01 -6.43
CA ARG A 279 -8.39 4.13 -6.76
C ARG A 279 -6.93 3.74 -6.54
N GLU A 280 -6.11 3.88 -7.57
CA GLU A 280 -4.77 3.29 -7.60
C GLU A 280 -3.84 3.85 -6.52
N PRO A 281 -3.60 5.16 -6.38
CA PRO A 281 -2.65 5.66 -5.37
C PRO A 281 -3.03 5.28 -3.94
N GLU A 282 -4.34 5.25 -3.64
CA GLU A 282 -4.86 4.86 -2.34
C GLU A 282 -4.66 3.36 -2.09
N ALA A 283 -5.00 2.48 -3.04
CA ALA A 283 -4.77 1.05 -2.87
C ALA A 283 -3.29 0.71 -2.67
N LEU A 284 -2.39 1.29 -3.49
CA LEU A 284 -0.95 1.06 -3.37
C LEU A 284 -0.42 1.55 -2.01
N THR A 285 -0.94 2.67 -1.49
CA THR A 285 -0.61 3.17 -0.16
C THR A 285 -1.06 2.19 0.93
N GLY A 286 -2.29 1.70 0.86
CA GLY A 286 -2.81 0.69 1.78
C GLY A 286 -1.96 -0.57 1.82
N PHE A 287 -1.59 -1.11 0.65
CA PHE A 287 -0.73 -2.29 0.56
C PHE A 287 0.68 -2.07 1.11
N ALA A 288 1.27 -0.91 0.82
CA ALA A 288 2.58 -0.56 1.36
C ALA A 288 2.54 -0.40 2.89
N ALA A 289 1.48 0.20 3.44
CA ALA A 289 1.24 0.24 4.89
C ALA A 289 1.02 -1.17 5.46
N GLY A 290 0.36 -2.06 4.71
CA GLY A 290 0.25 -3.48 5.05
C GLY A 290 1.58 -4.24 5.12
N GLY A 291 2.68 -3.62 4.70
CA GLY A 291 4.02 -4.19 4.73
C GLY A 291 4.45 -4.84 3.42
N ALA A 292 3.70 -4.66 2.32
CA ALA A 292 4.09 -5.18 1.01
C ALA A 292 5.45 -4.63 0.58
N GLN A 293 6.41 -5.51 0.29
CA GLN A 293 7.72 -5.08 -0.21
C GLN A 293 7.73 -4.89 -1.73
N LEU A 294 6.80 -5.54 -2.44
CA LEU A 294 6.71 -5.53 -3.91
C LEU A 294 5.23 -5.47 -4.30
N ILE A 295 4.91 -4.75 -5.38
CA ILE A 295 3.56 -4.64 -5.92
C ILE A 295 3.55 -5.11 -7.38
N LEU A 296 2.72 -6.08 -7.72
CA LEU A 296 2.34 -6.37 -9.10
C LEU A 296 1.18 -5.47 -9.49
N PHE A 297 1.31 -4.83 -10.64
CA PHE A 297 0.30 -3.93 -11.19
C PHE A 297 -0.09 -4.41 -12.58
N THR A 298 -1.26 -5.04 -12.70
CA THR A 298 -1.79 -5.46 -13.99
C THR A 298 -2.45 -4.27 -14.69
N THR A 299 -2.21 -4.08 -15.98
CA THR A 299 -2.78 -2.95 -16.73
C THR A 299 -2.98 -3.28 -18.19
N GLY A 300 -4.10 -2.84 -18.77
CA GLY A 300 -4.36 -2.93 -20.20
C GLY A 300 -4.06 -1.65 -20.97
N LEU A 301 -4.00 -0.51 -20.25
CA LEU A 301 -3.83 0.83 -20.83
C LEU A 301 -2.43 1.43 -20.61
N GLY A 302 -1.49 0.67 -20.04
CA GLY A 302 -0.13 1.15 -19.78
C GLY A 302 -0.06 2.28 -18.74
N VAL A 303 -0.95 2.27 -17.75
CA VAL A 303 -1.05 3.34 -16.73
C VAL A 303 0.30 3.50 -16.02
N PRO A 304 0.86 4.73 -15.88
CA PRO A 304 2.23 4.95 -15.39
C PRO A 304 2.38 4.85 -13.86
N GLN A 305 1.33 4.43 -13.14
CA GLN A 305 1.30 4.44 -11.68
C GLN A 305 2.49 3.70 -11.04
N GLY A 306 3.12 4.33 -10.06
CA GLY A 306 4.21 3.76 -9.26
C GLY A 306 3.97 3.97 -7.76
N HIS A 307 4.95 3.60 -6.93
CA HIS A 307 4.93 3.87 -5.49
C HIS A 307 6.32 4.31 -5.01
N PRO A 308 6.43 5.31 -4.12
CA PRO A 308 7.73 5.87 -3.74
C PRO A 308 8.65 4.87 -3.00
N ILE A 309 8.06 3.94 -2.24
CA ILE A 309 8.83 3.06 -1.35
C ILE A 309 8.83 1.58 -1.76
N ALA A 310 7.89 1.17 -2.63
CA ALA A 310 7.74 -0.21 -3.06
C ALA A 310 7.88 -0.29 -4.59
N PRO A 311 8.77 -1.14 -5.13
CA PRO A 311 8.81 -1.39 -6.57
C PRO A 311 7.46 -1.88 -7.08
N VAL A 312 7.04 -1.32 -8.22
CA VAL A 312 5.81 -1.69 -8.92
C VAL A 312 6.19 -2.36 -10.24
N ILE A 313 5.87 -3.65 -10.39
CA ILE A 313 6.09 -4.41 -11.61
C ILE A 313 4.81 -4.37 -12.43
N LYS A 314 4.89 -3.78 -13.62
CA LYS A 314 3.74 -3.69 -14.54
C LYS A 314 3.62 -4.96 -15.37
N ILE A 315 2.40 -5.45 -15.51
CA ILE A 315 2.08 -6.64 -16.30
C ILE A 315 0.95 -6.28 -17.26
N SER A 316 1.23 -6.38 -18.56
CA SER A 316 0.23 -6.21 -19.62
C SER A 316 -0.12 -7.55 -20.24
N GLY A 317 -1.38 -7.69 -20.70
CA GLY A 317 -1.82 -8.79 -21.55
C GLY A 317 -1.68 -8.50 -23.04
N ASN A 318 -1.32 -7.27 -23.40
CA ASN A 318 -1.11 -6.75 -24.75
C ASN A 318 0.30 -6.16 -24.93
#